data_AF-A0A1C5DAU2-F1
#
_entry.id   AF-A0A1C5DAU2-F1
#
_cell.length_a   1.000
_cell.length_b   1.000
_cell.length_c   1.000
_cell.angle_alpha   90.00
_cell.angle_beta   90.00
_cell.angle_gamma   90.00
#
_symmetry.space_group_name_H-M   'P 1'
#
loop_
_entity.id
_entity.type
_entity.pdbx_description
1 polymer ?
#
loop_
_entity_poly.entity_id
_entity_poly.type
_entity_poly.pdbx_seq_one_letter_code
_entity_poly.pdbx_strand_id
1 'polypeptide(L)' 'MKQEEAHSDTTRVDTEQRVFLRKGNLDLKTPLDWKVYGDSYHIG' A
#
# COMPACT_ATOMS: atom_id res chain seq x y z
N MET A 1 -12.13 7.30 -1.02
CA MET A 1 -11.53 7.47 0.31
C MET A 1 -11.93 8.79 1.00
N LYS A 2 -11.28 9.95 0.80
CA LYS A 2 -11.53 11.13 1.66
C LYS A 2 -12.88 11.88 1.50
N GLN A 3 -13.61 11.64 0.41
CA GLN A 3 -14.93 12.25 0.16
C GLN A 3 -16.09 11.44 0.77
N GLU A 4 -15.85 10.16 1.09
CA GLU A 4 -16.80 9.26 1.72
C GLU A 4 -16.16 8.78 3.03
N GLU A 5 -16.71 9.15 4.19
CA GLU A 5 -16.11 8.87 5.51
C GLU A 5 -15.69 7.40 5.72
N ALA A 6 -16.51 6.44 5.25
CA ALA A 6 -16.22 5.00 5.31
C ALA A 6 -14.95 4.59 4.57
N HIS A 7 -14.49 5.45 3.68
CA HIS A 7 -13.33 5.27 2.86
C HIS A 7 -12.21 6.24 3.32
N SER A 8 -12.33 7.06 4.36
CA SER A 8 -11.36 8.14 4.64
C SER A 8 -9.90 7.69 4.85
N ASP A 9 -9.68 6.46 5.36
CA ASP A 9 -8.35 5.86 5.53
C ASP A 9 -7.65 5.60 4.17
N THR A 10 -6.53 6.30 3.94
CA THR A 10 -5.74 6.17 2.71
C THR A 10 -4.49 5.31 2.84
N THR A 11 -4.33 4.53 3.91
CA THR A 11 -3.16 3.64 4.12
C THR A 11 -2.94 2.70 2.94
N ARG A 12 -4.01 2.18 2.33
CA ARG A 12 -3.94 1.38 1.08
C ARG A 12 -3.20 2.06 -0.09
N VAL A 13 -3.15 3.39 -0.12
CA VAL A 13 -2.36 4.16 -1.10
C VAL A 13 -1.03 4.55 -0.50
N ASP A 14 -1.03 5.13 0.70
CA ASP A 14 0.15 5.77 1.28
C ASP A 14 1.22 4.77 1.76
N THR A 15 0.82 3.61 2.25
CA THR A 15 1.71 2.57 2.80
C THR A 15 1.79 1.29 1.97
N GLU A 16 1.07 1.22 0.83
CA GLU A 16 1.21 0.13 -0.15
C GLU A 16 1.64 0.66 -1.53
N GLN A 17 0.71 1.23 -2.30
CA GLN A 17 0.95 1.59 -3.71
C GLN A 17 2.06 2.63 -3.87
N ARG A 18 2.10 3.64 -2.98
CA ARG A 18 3.16 4.65 -2.97
C ARG A 18 4.52 4.06 -2.64
N VAL A 19 4.56 3.01 -1.84
CA VAL A 19 5.81 2.31 -1.49
C VAL A 19 6.37 1.60 -2.72
N PHE A 20 5.53 0.86 -3.47
CA PHE A 20 5.98 0.18 -4.68
C PHE A 20 6.40 1.18 -5.77
N LEU A 21 5.65 2.26 -5.96
CA LEU A 21 6.01 3.34 -6.88
C LEU A 21 7.35 3.99 -6.51
N ARG A 22 7.58 4.31 -5.24
CA ARG A 22 8.86 4.87 -4.76
C ARG A 22 10.03 3.90 -4.90
N LYS A 23 9.78 2.59 -4.77
CA LYS A 23 10.77 1.54 -5.02
C LYS A 23 11.03 1.31 -6.53
N GLY A 24 10.28 1.97 -7.42
CA GLY A 24 10.36 1.72 -8.86
C GLY A 24 9.88 0.34 -9.28
N ASN A 25 9.13 -0.36 -8.41
CA ASN A 25 8.67 -1.72 -8.67
C ASN A 25 7.36 -1.71 -9.47
N LEU A 26 7.44 -1.23 -10.71
CA LEU A 26 6.27 -1.07 -11.59
C LEU A 26 5.71 -2.41 -12.07
N ASP A 27 6.56 -3.44 -12.10
CA ASP A 27 6.20 -4.81 -12.45
C ASP A 27 5.65 -5.61 -11.25
N LEU A 28 5.62 -5.03 -10.05
CA LEU A 28 5.20 -5.69 -8.80
C LEU A 28 5.93 -7.03 -8.55
N LYS A 29 7.25 -7.06 -8.78
CA LYS A 29 8.08 -8.24 -8.51
C LYS A 29 8.21 -8.50 -7.02
N THR A 30 8.08 -9.76 -6.61
CA THR A 30 8.34 -10.18 -5.23
C THR A 30 9.85 -10.08 -4.92
N PRO A 31 10.24 -9.85 -3.65
CA PRO A 31 9.37 -9.74 -2.47
C PRO A 31 8.62 -8.39 -2.39
N LEU A 32 7.36 -8.46 -1.95
CA LEU A 32 6.49 -7.32 -1.69
C LEU A 32 6.22 -7.23 -0.19
N ASP A 33 6.55 -6.08 0.39
CA ASP A 33 6.30 -5.73 1.79
C ASP A 33 5.49 -4.43 1.86
N TRP A 34 4.38 -4.45 2.59
CA TRP A 34 3.53 -3.28 2.76
C TRP A 34 2.72 -3.34 4.07
N LYS A 35 2.04 -2.24 4.38
CA LYS A 35 1.15 -2.14 5.53
C LYS A 35 -0.19 -1.54 5.14
N VAL A 36 -1.28 -2.02 5.74
CA VAL A 36 -2.62 -1.42 5.61
C VAL A 36 -3.40 -1.63 6.90
N TYR A 37 -4.15 -0.62 7.33
CA TYR A 37 -4.90 -0.63 8.60
C TYR A 37 -4.05 -0.95 9.85
N GLY A 38 -2.73 -0.76 9.79
CA GLY A 38 -1.78 -1.04 10.88
C GLY A 38 -1.09 -2.41 10.82
N ASP A 39 -1.64 -3.34 10.04
CA ASP A 39 -1.09 -4.69 9.88
C ASP A 39 -0.02 -4.74 8.79
N SER A 40 0.95 -5.64 8.97
CA SER A 40 2.06 -5.84 8.03
C SER A 40 1.87 -7.11 7.22
N TYR A 41 2.11 -7.03 5.91
CA TYR A 41 1.93 -8.12 4.96
C TYR A 41 3.21 -8.35 4.15
N HIS A 42 3.44 -9.60 3.77
CA HIS A 42 4.60 -10.04 2.99
C HIS A 42 4.20 -11.08 1.95
N ILE A 43 4.68 -10.91 0.71
CA ILE A 43 4.64 -11.94 -0.34
C ILE A 43 6.06 -12.09 -0.90
N GLY A 44 6.62 -13.29 -0.83
CA GLY A 44 7.94 -13.66 -1.34
C GLY A 44 7.84 -14.71 -2.42
#